data_AF-A0A5B0RPC7-F1
#
_entry.id   AF-A0A5B0RPC7-F1
#
_cell.length_a   1.000
_cell.length_b   1.000
_cell.length_c   1.000
_cell.angle_alpha   90.00
_cell.angle_beta   90.00
_cell.angle_gamma   90.00
#
_symmetry.space_group_name_H-M   'P 1'
#
loop_
_entity.id
_entity.type
_entity.pdbx_description
1 polymer ?
#
loop_
_entity_poly.entity_id
_entity_poly.type
_entity_poly.pdbx_seq_one_letter_code
_entity_poly.pdbx_strand_id
1 'polypeptide(L)'
;MVWCVGSWWCVRGGSPPPLEEFLINNHIKHTTNPHQSRIPIKTYTNQDRNLNERNKTPSMSGNYQTASPSGTGHLPSLLARLLLQSHADQQTGSASLCDPKVLHIGTSSEKSKLGAGDWAWGCGYRNLQMLFSTIIARQAYRQTLLSHPLLISCTTTPQTTGIPSITLWQQIIEDAWKAGFDPDGAAHFNARLVGKKQWIGTTEVYVALCRLGLRCQIVDFPGPSGPNGQHTKLIQWVENG
;
A
#
# COMPACT_ATOMS: atom_id res chain seq x y z
N MET A 1 -7.86 -1.53 -11.71
CA MET A 1 -7.98 -1.06 -10.31
C MET A 1 -6.74 -0.27 -9.98
N VAL A 2 -6.91 1.03 -9.81
CA VAL A 2 -5.83 1.99 -9.67
C VAL A 2 -5.90 2.60 -8.27
N TRP A 3 -4.75 2.67 -7.59
CA TRP A 3 -4.63 3.38 -6.32
C TRP A 3 -3.91 4.70 -6.55
N CYS A 4 -4.20 5.68 -5.70
CA CYS A 4 -3.41 6.89 -5.54
C CYS A 4 -3.56 7.32 -4.07
N VAL A 5 -2.45 7.33 -3.35
CA VAL A 5 -2.34 7.99 -2.04
C VAL A 5 -1.03 8.75 -2.07
N GLY A 6 -1.04 9.99 -1.54
CA GLY A 6 0.03 10.99 -1.60
C GLY A 6 1.44 10.44 -1.84
N SER A 7 2.02 10.87 -2.96
CA SER A 7 3.09 10.18 -3.72
C SER A 7 2.55 9.05 -4.62
N TRP A 8 1.68 9.44 -5.55
CA TRP A 8 1.39 8.94 -6.92
C TRP A 8 1.94 7.55 -7.34
N TRP A 9 1.18 6.44 -7.19
CA TRP A 9 1.54 5.14 -7.82
C TRP A 9 0.33 4.24 -8.11
N CYS A 10 0.41 3.45 -9.19
CA CYS A 10 -0.59 2.44 -9.55
C CYS A 10 -0.01 1.08 -10.01
N VAL A 11 -0.67 -0.02 -9.63
CA VAL A 11 -0.38 -1.42 -10.02
C VAL A 11 -1.54 -2.03 -10.82
N ARG A 12 -1.25 -2.71 -11.96
CA ARG A 12 -2.20 -3.59 -12.69
C ARG A 12 -1.75 -5.06 -12.62
N GLY A 13 -2.70 -5.99 -12.57
CA GLY A 13 -2.43 -7.43 -12.70
C GLY A 13 -2.88 -8.01 -14.04
N GLY A 14 -2.19 -9.03 -14.52
CA GLY A 14 -2.64 -9.87 -15.64
C GLY A 14 -2.11 -11.31 -15.53
N SER A 15 -2.36 -12.15 -16.54
CA SER A 15 -1.98 -13.58 -16.68
C SER A 15 -0.47 -13.90 -16.83
N PRO A 16 0.09 -14.94 -16.19
CA PRO A 16 1.54 -15.17 -16.07
C PRO A 16 2.22 -15.75 -17.34
N PRO A 17 3.44 -15.29 -17.72
CA PRO A 17 4.39 -16.03 -18.55
C PRO A 17 5.40 -16.83 -17.68
N PRO A 18 6.22 -17.73 -18.28
CA PRO A 18 7.18 -18.58 -17.56
C PRO A 18 8.28 -17.80 -16.81
N LEU A 19 8.72 -18.33 -15.66
CA LEU A 19 9.63 -17.70 -14.70
C LEU A 19 11.01 -17.29 -15.25
N GLU A 20 11.46 -17.90 -16.35
CA GLU A 20 12.79 -17.69 -16.94
C GLU A 20 12.91 -16.34 -17.69
N GLU A 21 11.81 -15.80 -18.23
CA GLU A 21 11.86 -14.60 -19.09
C GLU A 21 11.92 -13.28 -18.29
N PHE A 22 11.63 -13.30 -16.99
CA PHE A 22 11.47 -12.09 -16.17
C PHE A 22 12.80 -11.53 -15.61
N LEU A 23 13.85 -12.36 -15.57
CA LEU A 23 15.14 -11.99 -14.96
C LEU A 23 16.05 -11.15 -15.88
N ILE A 24 15.76 -11.05 -17.17
CA ILE A 24 16.71 -10.49 -18.16
C ILE A 24 16.54 -8.98 -18.38
N ASN A 25 15.38 -8.38 -18.05
CA ASN A 25 15.04 -7.03 -18.54
C ASN A 25 15.02 -5.87 -17.52
N ASN A 26 15.44 -6.05 -16.27
CA ASN A 26 15.40 -4.97 -15.27
C ASN A 26 16.75 -4.25 -15.10
N HIS A 27 17.16 -3.47 -16.12
CA HIS A 27 18.15 -2.41 -15.96
C HIS A 27 17.44 -1.04 -15.90
N ILE A 28 17.07 -0.61 -14.70
CA ILE A 28 16.58 0.76 -14.47
C ILE A 28 17.79 1.63 -14.10
N LYS A 29 18.11 2.62 -14.95
CA LYS A 29 19.18 3.60 -14.70
C LYS A 29 18.63 4.71 -13.80
N HIS A 30 19.18 4.85 -12.60
CA HIS A 30 18.94 5.99 -11.72
C HIS A 30 19.70 7.24 -12.22
N THR A 31 18.99 8.35 -12.40
CA THR A 31 19.61 9.69 -12.52
C THR A 31 19.20 10.52 -11.30
N THR A 32 20.18 10.91 -10.48
CA THR A 32 20.01 11.81 -9.35
C THR A 32 20.13 13.27 -9.82
N ASN A 33 19.31 14.17 -9.25
CA ASN A 33 19.54 15.61 -9.34
C ASN A 33 19.28 16.27 -7.97
N PRO A 34 20.24 17.01 -7.37
CA PRO A 34 20.09 17.61 -6.06
C PRO A 34 19.62 19.07 -6.16
N HIS A 35 18.45 19.40 -5.61
CA HIS A 35 18.20 20.76 -5.10
C HIS A 35 17.05 20.73 -4.08
N GLN A 36 17.41 20.95 -2.82
CA GLN A 36 16.52 20.95 -1.67
C GLN A 36 16.25 22.41 -1.28
N SER A 37 15.00 22.87 -1.31
CA SER A 37 14.59 24.16 -0.74
C SER A 37 13.56 23.93 0.38
N ARG A 38 13.90 24.43 1.57
CA ARG A 38 13.26 24.23 2.87
C ARG A 38 12.08 25.20 3.06
N ILE A 39 10.89 24.70 3.45
CA ILE A 39 9.71 25.52 3.79
C ILE A 39 9.41 25.35 5.31
N PRO A 40 9.08 26.42 6.06
CA PRO A 40 9.03 26.39 7.53
C PRO A 40 7.73 25.78 8.10
N ILE A 41 7.89 25.08 9.24
CA ILE A 41 6.85 24.38 10.01
C ILE A 41 6.08 25.39 10.88
N LYS A 42 4.75 25.43 10.78
CA LYS A 42 3.88 26.14 11.73
C LYS A 42 3.74 25.32 13.02
N THR A 43 4.07 25.92 14.15
CA THR A 43 3.89 25.36 15.50
C THR A 43 2.42 25.46 15.95
N TYR A 44 1.78 24.32 16.19
CA TYR A 44 0.47 24.23 16.87
C TYR A 44 0.65 24.19 18.38
N THR A 45 -0.09 25.03 19.11
CA THR A 45 -0.01 25.22 20.57
C THR A 45 -0.79 24.15 21.34
N ASN A 46 -0.41 23.94 22.61
CA ASN A 46 -0.83 22.82 23.48
C ASN A 46 -2.28 22.85 23.99
N GLN A 47 -3.16 23.74 23.52
CA GLN A 47 -4.49 23.95 24.11
C GLN A 47 -5.60 23.03 23.57
N ASP A 48 -5.42 22.37 22.43
CA ASP A 48 -6.48 21.53 21.82
C ASP A 48 -6.51 20.07 22.31
N ARG A 49 -5.64 19.68 23.26
CA ARG A 49 -5.50 18.28 23.70
C ARG A 49 -6.61 17.77 24.65
N ASN A 50 -7.36 18.66 25.30
CA ASN A 50 -8.18 18.28 26.46
C ASN A 50 -9.65 17.92 26.16
N LEU A 51 -10.14 18.04 24.91
CA LEU A 51 -11.54 17.77 24.59
C LEU A 51 -11.81 16.37 24.03
N ASN A 52 -10.79 15.62 23.61
CA ASN A 52 -10.96 14.33 22.92
C ASN A 52 -10.73 13.08 23.79
N GLU A 53 -10.50 13.22 25.10
CA GLU A 53 -10.22 12.06 25.98
C GLU A 53 -11.45 11.27 26.44
N ARG A 54 -12.69 11.75 26.19
CA ARG A 54 -13.90 11.14 26.78
C ARG A 54 -14.62 10.09 25.94
N ASN A 55 -14.20 9.82 24.70
CA ASN A 55 -14.86 8.82 23.83
C ASN A 55 -13.88 7.73 23.35
N LYS A 56 -13.12 7.10 24.26
CA LYS A 56 -12.31 5.92 23.93
C LYS A 56 -13.16 4.66 24.03
N THR A 57 -13.51 4.09 22.88
CA THR A 57 -13.87 2.68 22.75
C THR A 57 -12.68 1.81 23.21
N PRO A 58 -12.92 0.59 23.74
CA PRO A 58 -11.85 -0.24 24.29
C PRO A 58 -10.83 -0.60 23.21
N SER A 59 -9.60 -0.15 23.39
CA SER A 59 -8.44 -0.46 22.55
C SER A 59 -8.13 -1.96 22.64
N MET A 60 -8.38 -2.73 21.58
CA MET A 60 -7.89 -4.11 21.47
C MET A 60 -6.36 -4.11 21.47
N SER A 61 -5.77 -4.56 22.58
CA SER A 61 -4.34 -4.53 22.88
C SER A 61 -3.53 -5.56 22.09
N GLY A 62 -3.21 -5.26 20.83
CA GLY A 62 -2.35 -6.07 19.96
C GLY A 62 -1.10 -5.30 19.49
N ASN A 63 0.04 -5.96 19.36
CA ASN A 63 1.24 -5.34 18.76
C ASN A 63 0.96 -5.04 17.28
N TYR A 64 0.89 -3.75 16.91
CA TYR A 64 0.56 -3.29 15.55
C TYR A 64 1.45 -3.86 14.45
N GLN A 65 2.66 -4.32 14.77
CA GLN A 65 3.59 -4.90 13.79
C GLN A 65 3.21 -6.34 13.44
N THR A 66 2.79 -7.13 14.45
CA THR A 66 2.58 -8.58 14.31
C THR A 66 1.11 -8.97 14.25
N ALA A 67 0.20 -8.11 14.73
CA ALA A 67 -1.23 -8.36 14.69
C ALA A 67 -1.75 -8.45 13.25
N SER A 68 -2.72 -9.34 13.03
CA SER A 68 -3.49 -9.39 11.80
C SER A 68 -4.19 -8.04 11.59
N PRO A 69 -4.01 -7.38 10.44
CA PRO A 69 -4.65 -6.10 10.18
C PRO A 69 -6.17 -6.24 10.12
N SER A 70 -6.86 -5.30 10.76
CA SER A 70 -8.29 -5.07 10.59
C SER A 70 -8.50 -3.71 9.94
N GLY A 71 -9.61 -3.56 9.22
CA GLY A 71 -9.92 -2.33 8.50
C GLY A 71 -11.41 -2.14 8.32
N THR A 72 -11.79 -0.92 7.96
CA THR A 72 -13.18 -0.55 7.66
C THR A 72 -13.50 -0.95 6.23
N GLY A 73 -14.42 -1.90 6.03
CA GLY A 73 -14.93 -2.27 4.71
C GLY A 73 -16.05 -1.34 4.22
N HIS A 74 -16.57 -1.62 3.02
CA HIS A 74 -17.76 -0.96 2.44
C HIS A 74 -17.63 0.53 2.10
N LEU A 75 -16.47 1.17 2.30
CA LEU A 75 -16.27 2.57 1.90
C LEU A 75 -16.57 2.79 0.41
N PRO A 76 -16.09 1.97 -0.54
CA PRO A 76 -16.45 2.19 -1.94
C PRO A 76 -17.93 1.97 -2.21
N SER A 77 -18.59 1.05 -1.50
CA SER A 77 -20.04 0.84 -1.64
C SER A 77 -20.84 2.04 -1.14
N LEU A 78 -20.42 2.66 -0.04
CA LEU A 78 -21.02 3.90 0.44
C LEU A 78 -20.77 5.04 -0.56
N LEU A 79 -19.53 5.19 -1.03
CA LEU A 79 -19.16 6.20 -2.02
C LEU A 79 -19.93 6.02 -3.33
N ALA A 80 -20.16 4.78 -3.78
CA ALA A 80 -20.98 4.48 -4.95
C ALA A 80 -22.39 5.05 -4.80
N ARG A 81 -23.03 4.86 -3.64
CA ARG A 81 -24.37 5.42 -3.39
C ARG A 81 -24.38 6.94 -3.41
N LEU A 82 -23.37 7.57 -2.80
CA LEU A 82 -23.24 9.03 -2.78
C LEU A 82 -22.97 9.61 -4.18
N LEU A 83 -22.16 8.92 -4.99
CA LEU A 83 -21.86 9.33 -6.36
C LEU A 83 -23.07 9.14 -7.28
N LEU A 84 -23.87 8.10 -7.08
CA LEU A 84 -25.13 7.92 -7.82
C LEU A 84 -26.11 9.07 -7.52
N GLN A 85 -26.22 9.48 -6.26
CA GLN A 85 -27.03 10.66 -5.90
C GLN A 85 -26.46 11.94 -6.52
N SER A 86 -25.15 12.16 -6.39
CA SER A 86 -24.47 13.33 -6.98
C SER A 86 -24.61 13.39 -8.51
N HIS A 87 -24.64 12.24 -9.18
CA HIS A 87 -24.90 12.15 -10.61
C HIS A 87 -26.36 12.51 -10.96
N ALA A 88 -27.33 12.02 -10.19
CA ALA A 88 -28.73 12.41 -10.35
C ALA A 88 -28.92 13.94 -10.20
N ASP A 89 -28.19 14.53 -9.26
CA ASP A 89 -28.17 15.98 -9.00
C ASP A 89 -27.32 16.78 -10.02
N GLN A 90 -26.81 16.14 -11.08
CA GLN A 90 -25.98 16.74 -12.13
C GLN A 90 -24.68 17.40 -11.64
N GLN A 91 -24.16 16.99 -10.48
CA GLN A 91 -22.90 17.50 -9.90
C GLN A 91 -21.68 16.65 -10.33
N THR A 92 -21.89 15.37 -10.63
CA THR A 92 -20.83 14.45 -11.07
C THR A 92 -21.17 13.88 -12.45
N GLY A 93 -20.30 14.10 -13.44
CA GLY A 93 -20.50 13.54 -14.79
C GLY A 93 -20.36 12.02 -14.84
N SER A 94 -19.27 11.49 -14.31
CA SER A 94 -19.01 10.05 -14.21
C SER A 94 -18.01 9.76 -13.10
N ALA A 95 -18.02 8.53 -12.56
CA ALA A 95 -17.04 8.09 -11.59
C ALA A 95 -16.71 6.59 -11.75
N SER A 96 -15.44 6.26 -11.60
CA SER A 96 -14.94 4.89 -11.56
C SER A 96 -14.46 4.57 -10.15
N LEU A 97 -14.92 3.45 -9.59
CA LEU A 97 -14.55 3.02 -8.25
C LEU A 97 -13.67 1.78 -8.28
N CYS A 98 -12.88 1.63 -7.22
CA CYS A 98 -12.11 0.45 -6.98
C CYS A 98 -13.01 -0.71 -6.49
N ASP A 99 -12.47 -1.92 -6.37
CA ASP A 99 -13.22 -3.09 -5.90
C ASP A 99 -13.92 -2.82 -4.55
N PRO A 100 -15.23 -3.11 -4.42
CA PRO A 100 -16.00 -2.80 -3.22
C PRO A 100 -15.54 -3.55 -1.96
N LYS A 101 -14.75 -4.62 -2.12
CA LYS A 101 -14.24 -5.45 -1.02
C LYS A 101 -12.95 -4.91 -0.40
N VAL A 102 -12.40 -3.81 -0.91
CA VAL A 102 -11.25 -3.16 -0.28
C VAL A 102 -11.54 -2.78 1.17
N LEU A 103 -10.56 -3.00 2.04
CA LEU A 103 -10.57 -2.51 3.40
C LEU A 103 -9.75 -1.23 3.49
N HIS A 104 -10.26 -0.22 4.20
CA HIS A 104 -9.46 0.91 4.65
C HIS A 104 -8.75 0.55 5.95
N ILE A 105 -7.42 0.54 5.93
CA ILE A 105 -6.58 0.12 7.07
C ILE A 105 -5.74 1.32 7.49
N GLY A 106 -6.09 1.89 8.64
CA GLY A 106 -5.38 3.04 9.20
C GLY A 106 -4.09 2.65 9.92
N THR A 107 -3.19 3.63 10.05
CA THR A 107 -2.03 3.49 10.94
C THR A 107 -2.47 3.52 12.40
N SER A 108 -1.78 2.76 13.26
CA SER A 108 -1.98 2.85 14.71
C SER A 108 -1.19 4.03 15.29
N SER A 109 -1.91 4.89 16.02
CA SER A 109 -1.33 5.99 16.79
C SER A 109 -1.00 5.59 18.22
N GLU A 110 -1.16 4.31 18.59
CA GLU A 110 -0.97 3.82 19.96
C GLU A 110 0.38 4.29 20.52
N LYS A 111 0.30 5.12 21.57
CA LYS A 111 1.43 5.42 22.44
C LYS A 111 1.69 4.18 23.29
N SER A 112 2.46 3.24 22.78
CA SER A 112 2.92 2.09 23.56
C SER A 112 4.20 2.44 24.34
N LYS A 113 4.54 1.63 25.35
CA LYS A 113 5.86 1.70 26.03
C LYS A 113 7.05 1.53 25.06
N LEU A 114 6.81 1.07 23.82
CA LEU A 114 7.79 0.86 22.74
C LEU A 114 7.82 2.03 21.72
N GLY A 115 7.22 3.17 22.06
CA GLY A 115 7.17 4.38 21.26
C GLY A 115 5.91 4.50 20.40
N ALA A 116 5.90 5.52 19.54
CA ALA A 116 4.86 5.76 18.54
C ALA A 116 4.62 4.48 17.71
N GLY A 117 3.34 4.17 17.49
CA GLY A 117 2.89 3.16 16.53
C GLY A 117 3.37 3.45 15.10
N ASP A 118 2.69 2.90 14.11
CA ASP A 118 3.13 3.03 12.72
C ASP A 118 2.70 4.33 12.03
N TRP A 119 2.07 5.27 12.72
CA TRP A 119 1.60 6.54 12.13
C TRP A 119 2.69 7.35 11.41
N ALA A 120 3.93 7.32 11.92
CA ALA A 120 5.04 8.10 11.36
C ALA A 120 5.83 7.38 10.26
N TRP A 121 5.55 6.10 10.00
CA TRP A 121 6.42 5.28 9.14
C TRP A 121 5.78 4.13 8.38
N GLY A 122 4.59 3.69 8.80
CA GLY A 122 3.92 2.50 8.30
C GLY A 122 3.06 2.70 7.06
N CYS A 123 2.95 3.93 6.54
CA CYS A 123 2.00 4.25 5.47
C CYS A 123 2.18 3.35 4.23
N GLY A 124 3.41 3.04 3.84
CA GLY A 124 3.70 2.11 2.73
C GLY A 124 3.12 0.71 2.98
N TYR A 125 3.29 0.17 4.20
CA TYR A 125 2.73 -1.13 4.58
C TYR A 125 1.20 -1.10 4.66
N ARG A 126 0.60 -0.01 5.18
CA ARG A 126 -0.86 0.14 5.22
C ARG A 126 -1.46 0.21 3.83
N ASN A 127 -0.84 0.95 2.91
CA ASN A 127 -1.24 0.97 1.50
C ASN A 127 -1.13 -0.42 0.87
N LEU A 128 -0.05 -1.16 1.14
CA LEU A 128 0.09 -2.55 0.69
C LEU A 128 -0.98 -3.46 1.27
N GLN A 129 -1.31 -3.34 2.55
CA GLN A 129 -2.39 -4.11 3.18
C GLN A 129 -3.75 -3.80 2.56
N MET A 130 -4.05 -2.54 2.28
CA MET A 130 -5.29 -2.15 1.59
C MET A 130 -5.34 -2.70 0.16
N LEU A 131 -4.25 -2.59 -0.61
CA LEU A 131 -4.15 -3.19 -1.94
C LEU A 131 -4.29 -4.72 -1.88
N PHE A 132 -3.66 -5.38 -0.91
CA PHE A 132 -3.72 -6.83 -0.80
C PHE A 132 -5.12 -7.32 -0.41
N SER A 133 -5.90 -6.52 0.35
CA SER A 133 -7.28 -6.85 0.74
C SER A 133 -8.21 -7.11 -0.46
N THR A 134 -8.04 -6.39 -1.56
CA THR A 134 -8.80 -6.66 -2.79
C THR A 134 -8.24 -7.85 -3.57
N ILE A 135 -6.92 -8.06 -3.55
CA ILE A 135 -6.27 -9.17 -4.27
C ILE A 135 -6.74 -10.51 -3.70
N ILE A 136 -6.72 -10.68 -2.37
CA ILE A 136 -7.19 -11.92 -1.71
C ILE A 136 -8.68 -12.17 -1.91
N ALA A 137 -9.46 -11.12 -2.18
CA ALA A 137 -10.90 -11.21 -2.39
C ALA A 137 -11.29 -11.62 -3.82
N ARG A 138 -10.31 -11.69 -4.75
CA ARG A 138 -10.50 -12.09 -6.14
C ARG A 138 -10.18 -13.57 -6.33
N GLN A 139 -11.14 -14.30 -6.89
CA GLN A 139 -11.01 -15.73 -7.16
C GLN A 139 -9.78 -16.08 -8.01
N ALA A 140 -9.40 -15.20 -8.94
CA ALA A 140 -8.27 -15.39 -9.85
C ALA A 140 -6.91 -15.56 -9.14
N TYR A 141 -6.73 -15.01 -7.93
CA TYR A 141 -5.46 -15.09 -7.18
C TYR A 141 -5.50 -16.11 -6.04
N ARG A 142 -6.67 -16.68 -5.77
CA ARG A 142 -6.93 -17.51 -4.60
C ARG A 142 -5.99 -18.70 -4.49
N GLN A 143 -5.85 -19.49 -5.56
CA GLN A 143 -5.03 -20.69 -5.53
C GLN A 143 -3.54 -20.35 -5.35
N THR A 144 -3.05 -19.34 -6.08
CA THR A 144 -1.68 -18.85 -5.98
C THR A 144 -1.36 -18.40 -4.56
N LEU A 145 -2.27 -17.68 -3.89
CA LEU A 145 -2.03 -17.14 -2.55
C LEU A 145 -2.23 -18.17 -1.44
N LEU A 146 -3.21 -19.07 -1.54
CA LEU A 146 -3.43 -20.13 -0.54
C LEU A 146 -2.29 -21.14 -0.50
N SER A 147 -1.68 -21.44 -1.65
CA SER A 147 -0.57 -22.38 -1.74
C SER A 147 0.80 -21.74 -1.48
N HIS A 148 0.87 -20.41 -1.32
CA HIS A 148 2.14 -19.71 -1.20
C HIS A 148 2.81 -19.95 0.16
N PRO A 149 4.05 -20.49 0.23
CA PRO A 149 4.70 -20.84 1.51
C PRO A 149 4.83 -19.67 2.50
N LEU A 150 5.11 -18.47 1.99
CA LEU A 150 5.26 -17.26 2.82
C LEU A 150 3.93 -16.77 3.44
N LEU A 151 2.78 -17.29 3.00
CA LEU A 151 1.46 -16.86 3.47
C LEU A 151 0.76 -17.91 4.35
N ILE A 152 1.41 -19.05 4.61
CA ILE A 152 0.85 -20.13 5.43
C ILE A 152 0.41 -19.62 6.81
N SER A 153 1.23 -18.77 7.45
CA SER A 153 0.94 -18.20 8.77
C SER A 153 -0.27 -17.25 8.79
N CYS A 154 -0.68 -16.72 7.64
CA CYS A 154 -1.87 -15.87 7.50
C CYS A 154 -3.09 -16.62 6.98
N THR A 155 -2.98 -17.92 6.67
CA THR A 155 -4.11 -18.71 6.18
C THR A 155 -5.06 -18.99 7.35
N THR A 156 -6.27 -18.42 7.30
CA THR A 156 -7.25 -18.47 8.40
C THR A 156 -8.18 -19.66 8.28
N THR A 157 -8.42 -20.15 7.06
CA THR A 157 -9.16 -21.39 6.78
C THR A 157 -8.49 -22.07 5.58
N PRO A 158 -8.78 -23.35 5.28
CA PRO A 158 -8.31 -23.99 4.04
C PRO A 158 -8.77 -23.25 2.76
N GLN A 159 -9.65 -22.27 2.92
CA GLN A 159 -10.28 -21.48 1.90
C GLN A 159 -9.92 -19.99 1.98
N THR A 160 -9.16 -19.49 2.95
CA THR A 160 -8.96 -18.03 3.06
C THR A 160 -7.56 -17.67 3.55
N THR A 161 -6.87 -16.85 2.78
CA THR A 161 -5.65 -16.15 3.20
C THR A 161 -6.03 -14.81 3.80
N GLY A 162 -5.54 -14.53 5.01
CA GLY A 162 -5.66 -13.23 5.67
C GLY A 162 -4.67 -12.21 5.12
N ILE A 163 -4.79 -10.97 5.58
CA ILE A 163 -3.87 -9.89 5.21
C ILE A 163 -2.58 -10.03 6.05
N PRO A 164 -1.38 -10.04 5.46
CA PRO A 164 -0.13 -10.08 6.21
C PRO A 164 0.04 -8.88 7.15
N SER A 165 0.58 -9.15 8.34
CA SER A 165 1.00 -8.13 9.29
C SER A 165 2.19 -7.32 8.73
N ILE A 166 2.55 -6.19 9.36
CA ILE A 166 3.71 -5.40 8.91
C ILE A 166 4.98 -6.26 8.98
N THR A 167 5.18 -7.02 10.05
CA THR A 167 6.34 -7.90 10.20
C THR A 167 6.38 -8.96 9.11
N LEU A 168 5.24 -9.55 8.73
CA LEU A 168 5.23 -10.53 7.64
C LEU A 168 5.53 -9.87 6.29
N TRP A 169 5.03 -8.66 6.03
CA TRP A 169 5.43 -7.92 4.83
C TRP A 169 6.93 -7.62 4.78
N GLN A 170 7.54 -7.25 5.90
CA GLN A 170 9.00 -7.07 6.00
C GLN A 170 9.73 -8.38 5.66
N GLN A 171 9.26 -9.52 6.17
CA GLN A 171 9.82 -10.83 5.85
C GLN A 171 9.69 -11.18 4.36
N ILE A 172 8.53 -10.91 3.75
CA ILE A 172 8.28 -11.16 2.31
C ILE A 172 9.22 -10.30 1.45
N ILE A 173 9.43 -9.03 1.82
CA ILE A 173 10.37 -8.14 1.12
C ILE A 173 11.81 -8.67 1.25
N GLU A 174 12.25 -9.01 2.46
CA GLU A 174 13.59 -9.59 2.66
C GLU A 174 13.77 -10.92 1.91
N ASP A 175 12.73 -11.75 1.83
CA ASP A 175 12.75 -12.99 1.05
C ASP A 175 12.82 -12.70 -0.46
N ALA A 176 12.13 -11.66 -0.94
CA ALA A 176 12.25 -11.20 -2.33
C ALA A 176 13.71 -10.77 -2.64
N TRP A 177 14.34 -9.99 -1.77
CA TRP A 177 15.74 -9.60 -1.94
C TRP A 177 16.67 -10.82 -1.97
N LYS A 178 16.47 -11.80 -1.08
CA LYS A 178 17.24 -13.05 -1.08
C LYS A 178 17.05 -13.86 -2.37
N ALA A 179 15.87 -13.79 -2.97
CA ALA A 179 15.56 -14.41 -4.26
C ALA A 179 16.10 -13.63 -5.47
N GLY A 180 16.82 -12.52 -5.26
CA GLY A 180 17.48 -11.74 -6.30
C GLY A 180 16.66 -10.57 -6.86
N PHE A 181 15.51 -10.26 -6.28
CA PHE A 181 14.75 -9.06 -6.64
C PHE A 181 15.43 -7.80 -6.08
N ASP A 182 15.51 -6.73 -6.86
CA ASP A 182 15.93 -5.39 -6.42
C ASP A 182 17.16 -5.35 -5.46
N PRO A 183 18.36 -5.72 -5.96
CA PRO A 183 19.58 -5.70 -5.16
C PRO A 183 19.95 -4.29 -4.66
N ASP A 184 19.58 -3.24 -5.39
CA ASP A 184 19.84 -1.85 -5.00
C ASP A 184 18.96 -1.45 -3.81
N GLY A 185 17.67 -1.80 -3.83
CA GLY A 185 16.78 -1.64 -2.67
C GLY A 185 17.25 -2.46 -1.47
N ALA A 186 17.68 -3.70 -1.70
CA ALA A 186 18.28 -4.53 -0.64
C ALA A 186 19.50 -3.84 -0.01
N ALA A 187 20.43 -3.32 -0.82
CA ALA A 187 21.59 -2.59 -0.34
C ALA A 187 21.20 -1.33 0.44
N HIS A 188 20.22 -0.56 -0.05
CA HIS A 188 19.71 0.65 0.62
C HIS A 188 19.25 0.38 2.06
N PHE A 189 18.59 -0.76 2.30
CA PHE A 189 18.10 -1.15 3.63
C PHE A 189 19.06 -2.03 4.43
N ASN A 190 20.28 -2.27 3.94
CA ASN A 190 21.23 -3.24 4.49
C ASN A 190 20.60 -4.64 4.63
N ALA A 191 19.83 -5.03 3.60
CA ALA A 191 19.10 -6.29 3.46
C ALA A 191 18.20 -6.65 4.66
N ARG A 192 17.74 -5.64 5.43
CA ARG A 192 16.97 -5.86 6.65
C ARG A 192 15.94 -4.78 6.92
N LEU A 193 14.68 -5.18 6.98
CA LEU A 193 13.52 -4.42 7.43
C LEU A 193 12.91 -4.98 8.72
N VAL A 194 12.97 -6.30 8.94
CA VAL A 194 12.34 -6.96 10.08
C VAL A 194 12.85 -6.37 11.40
N GLY A 195 11.90 -5.88 12.20
CA GLY A 195 12.16 -5.23 13.49
C GLY A 195 12.57 -3.76 13.39
N LYS A 196 12.64 -3.18 12.19
CA LYS A 196 12.91 -1.75 11.97
C LYS A 196 11.61 -0.99 11.67
N LYS A 197 11.59 0.28 12.07
CA LYS A 197 10.52 1.25 11.77
C LYS A 197 10.85 2.06 10.52
N GLN A 198 10.94 1.38 9.38
CA GLN A 198 11.49 1.95 8.14
C GLN A 198 10.40 2.19 7.09
N TRP A 199 10.43 3.36 6.45
CA TRP A 199 9.57 3.67 5.31
C TRP A 199 9.91 2.74 4.15
N ILE A 200 8.86 2.21 3.52
CA ILE A 200 8.98 1.49 2.25
C ILE A 200 8.28 2.29 1.16
N GLY A 201 8.80 2.17 -0.05
CA GLY A 201 8.25 2.76 -1.26
C GLY A 201 7.63 1.72 -2.19
N THR A 202 7.43 2.16 -3.43
CA THR A 202 6.78 1.37 -4.48
C THR A 202 7.64 0.21 -4.97
N THR A 203 8.97 0.34 -4.89
CA THR A 203 9.93 -0.73 -5.20
C THR A 203 9.75 -1.92 -4.27
N GLU A 204 9.70 -1.69 -2.95
CA GLU A 204 9.49 -2.77 -1.96
C GLU A 204 8.11 -3.41 -2.11
N VAL A 205 7.07 -2.61 -2.37
CA VAL A 205 5.72 -3.12 -2.65
C VAL A 205 5.72 -3.99 -3.90
N TYR A 206 6.38 -3.54 -4.97
CA TYR A 206 6.48 -4.26 -6.23
C TYR A 206 7.18 -5.62 -6.04
N VAL A 207 8.37 -5.65 -5.42
CA VAL A 207 9.10 -6.90 -5.23
C VAL A 207 8.36 -7.85 -4.29
N ALA A 208 7.67 -7.36 -3.26
CA ALA A 208 6.86 -8.20 -2.39
C ALA A 208 5.72 -8.88 -3.16
N LEU A 209 4.99 -8.14 -3.99
CA LEU A 209 3.89 -8.69 -4.80
C LEU A 209 4.41 -9.67 -5.87
N CYS A 210 5.48 -9.31 -6.57
CA CYS A 210 6.16 -10.20 -7.52
C CYS A 210 6.65 -11.48 -6.85
N ARG A 211 7.19 -11.38 -5.64
CA ARG A 211 7.65 -12.54 -4.86
C ARG A 211 6.52 -13.50 -4.52
N LEU A 212 5.29 -12.99 -4.34
CA LEU A 212 4.08 -13.78 -4.16
C LEU A 212 3.48 -14.33 -5.46
N GLY A 213 4.17 -14.16 -6.60
CA GLY A 213 3.70 -14.59 -7.92
C GLY A 213 2.63 -13.68 -8.53
N LEU A 214 2.45 -12.47 -8.01
CA LEU A 214 1.50 -11.50 -8.54
C LEU A 214 2.18 -10.63 -9.58
N ARG A 215 1.57 -10.53 -10.76
CA ARG A 215 2.02 -9.56 -11.76
C ARG A 215 1.62 -8.16 -11.35
N CYS A 216 2.59 -7.26 -11.31
CA CYS A 216 2.42 -5.84 -11.09
C CYS A 216 3.40 -5.06 -11.98
N GLN A 217 3.21 -3.74 -12.08
CA GLN A 217 4.13 -2.85 -12.76
C GLN A 217 4.22 -1.54 -11.97
N ILE A 218 5.38 -0.90 -12.04
CA ILE A 218 5.58 0.46 -11.54
C ILE A 218 5.49 1.39 -12.75
N VAL A 219 4.72 2.45 -12.63
CA VAL A 219 4.69 3.53 -13.62
C VAL A 219 5.13 4.80 -12.91
N ASP A 220 6.22 5.39 -13.39
CA ASP A 220 6.79 6.61 -12.83
C ASP A 220 6.35 7.84 -13.64
N PHE A 221 6.03 8.91 -12.91
CA PHE A 221 5.62 10.20 -13.45
C PHE A 221 6.59 11.26 -12.90
N PRO A 222 7.78 11.41 -13.50
CA PRO A 222 8.92 12.11 -12.89
C PRO A 222 8.73 13.62 -12.71
N GLY A 223 7.66 14.19 -13.28
CA GLY A 223 7.31 15.58 -13.08
C GLY A 223 5.92 15.94 -13.60
N PRO A 224 5.49 17.19 -13.36
CA PRO A 224 4.25 17.72 -13.89
C PRO A 224 4.16 17.57 -15.41
N SER A 225 2.96 17.29 -15.90
CA SER A 225 2.64 17.11 -17.33
C SER A 225 1.58 18.10 -17.83
N GLY A 226 1.13 19.03 -16.99
CA GLY A 226 0.22 20.10 -17.35
C GLY A 226 0.55 21.42 -16.65
N PRO A 227 -0.19 22.50 -16.99
CA PRO A 227 -0.01 23.82 -16.40
C PRO A 227 -0.15 23.81 -14.87
N ASN A 228 0.49 24.77 -14.20
CA ASN A 228 0.41 24.96 -12.74
C ASN A 228 0.84 23.74 -11.92
N GLY A 229 1.77 22.92 -12.42
CA GLY A 229 2.27 21.76 -11.70
C GLY A 229 1.33 20.54 -11.71
N GLN A 230 0.32 20.53 -12.60
CA GLN A 230 -0.59 19.41 -12.73
C GLN A 230 0.09 18.19 -13.37
N HIS A 231 -0.33 16.99 -12.98
CA HIS A 231 0.16 15.72 -13.52
C HIS A 231 -0.95 15.05 -14.34
N THR A 232 -1.34 15.69 -15.44
CA THR A 232 -2.40 15.24 -16.36
C THR A 232 -2.15 13.83 -16.91
N LYS A 233 -0.89 13.45 -17.16
CA LYS A 233 -0.53 12.10 -17.60
C LYS A 233 -0.84 11.02 -16.57
N LEU A 234 -0.70 11.29 -15.26
CA LEU A 234 -1.14 10.32 -14.25
C LEU A 234 -2.65 10.16 -14.36
N ILE A 235 -3.40 11.26 -14.33
CA ILE A 235 -4.86 11.24 -14.32
C ILE A 235 -5.38 10.44 -15.53
N GLN A 236 -4.87 10.74 -16.73
CA GLN A 236 -5.21 10.01 -17.95
C GLN A 236 -4.86 8.52 -17.88
N TRP A 237 -3.72 8.17 -17.29
CA TRP A 237 -3.32 6.78 -17.12
C TRP A 237 -4.28 6.03 -16.17
N VAL A 238 -4.77 6.71 -15.12
CA VAL A 238 -5.75 6.18 -14.16
C VAL A 238 -7.11 5.97 -14.83
N GLU A 239 -7.55 6.92 -15.65
CA GLU A 239 -8.86 6.91 -16.32
C GLU A 239 -8.96 5.84 -17.42
N ASN A 240 -7.88 5.64 -18.19
CA ASN A 240 -7.80 4.61 -19.24
C ASN A 240 -7.54 3.19 -18.66
N GLY A 241 -7.86 3.03 -17.37
CA GLY A 241 -7.44 2.07 -16.36
C GLY A 241 -8.10 0.69 -16.32
#